data_AF-A0A439KU81-F1
#
_entry.id   AF-A0A439KU81-F1
#
_cell.length_a   1.000
_cell.length_b   1.000
_cell.length_c   1.000
_cell.angle_alpha   90.00
_cell.angle_beta   90.00
_cell.angle_gamma   90.00
#
_symmetry.space_group_name_H-M   'P 1'
#
loop_
_entity.id
_entity.type
_entity.pdbx_description
1 polymer ?
#
loop_
_entity_poly.entity_id
_entity_poly.type
_entity_poly.pdbx_seq_one_letter_code
_entity_poly.pdbx_strand_id
1 'polypeptide(L)'
;NQLSFTEAGTMGLPRDATTPYLAGRMGDGDWNFSGYWSTNFGSAAYPTSWDTTKPTRYEVYRYEISNGLVGTASTGGEIGTPAAACQPPVTIVDRRLLYGAILNCNALEAAGNGLSGHSTNLPVEAFGSFFLTEPVPSASEDASVMVELVDVTGGAGQGTLDNFLRDEAQLYR
;
A
#
# COMPACT_ATOMS: atom_id res chain seq x y z
N ASN A 1 12.36 -13.65 -11.33
CA ASN A 1 12.55 -12.28 -10.79
C ASN A 1 12.11 -12.26 -9.35
N GLN A 2 13.00 -12.72 -8.46
CA GLN A 2 12.83 -12.45 -7.04
C GLN A 2 13.36 -11.03 -6.84
N LEU A 3 12.48 -10.10 -6.48
CA LEU A 3 12.89 -8.76 -6.10
C LEU A 3 13.64 -8.91 -4.77
N SER A 4 14.92 -8.59 -4.74
CA SER A 4 15.81 -8.86 -3.61
C SER A 4 15.87 -7.66 -2.68
N PHE A 5 14.73 -7.30 -2.08
CA PHE A 5 14.59 -6.19 -1.15
C PHE A 5 15.36 -6.30 0.17
N THR A 6 16.10 -7.41 0.34
CA THR A 6 16.88 -7.75 1.54
C THR A 6 18.36 -7.92 1.24
N GLU A 7 18.80 -7.66 0.01
CA GLU A 7 20.21 -7.67 -0.35
C GLU A 7 20.94 -6.42 0.19
N ALA A 8 22.26 -6.52 0.34
CA ALA A 8 23.04 -5.43 0.87
C ALA A 8 22.94 -4.20 -0.07
N GLY A 9 22.55 -3.06 0.50
CA GLY A 9 22.38 -1.81 -0.25
C GLY A 9 21.03 -1.68 -0.98
N THR A 10 20.09 -2.59 -0.76
CA THR A 10 18.72 -2.49 -1.26
C THR A 10 17.75 -2.36 -0.09
N MET A 11 16.61 -1.72 -0.30
CA MET A 11 15.58 -1.61 0.73
C MET A 11 14.19 -1.51 0.11
N GLY A 12 13.32 -2.48 0.39
CA GLY A 12 11.87 -2.33 0.15
C GLY A 12 11.27 -1.26 1.08
N LEU A 13 10.00 -0.89 0.89
CA LEU A 13 9.32 0.02 1.83
C LEU A 13 9.30 -0.62 3.23
N PRO A 14 10.03 -0.08 4.22
CA PRO A 14 10.18 -0.72 5.52
C PRO A 14 8.83 -0.82 6.24
N ARG A 15 8.62 -1.89 7.00
CA ARG A 15 7.54 -1.96 7.99
C ARG A 15 7.79 -1.00 9.14
N ASP A 16 6.75 -0.72 9.92
CA ASP A 16 6.88 0.08 11.15
C ASP A 16 7.75 -0.65 12.16
N ALA A 17 8.47 0.12 13.00
CA ALA A 17 9.33 -0.47 14.03
C ALA A 17 8.52 -1.21 15.11
N THR A 18 7.27 -0.80 15.34
CA THR A 18 6.36 -1.43 16.29
C THR A 18 4.99 -1.65 15.67
N THR A 19 4.25 -2.66 16.18
CA THR A 19 2.86 -2.93 15.80
C THR A 19 1.94 -2.87 17.02
N PRO A 20 1.70 -1.67 17.59
CA PRO A 20 1.02 -1.54 18.87
C PRO A 20 -0.48 -1.79 18.79
N TYR A 21 -1.06 -1.82 17.58
CA TYR A 21 -2.50 -1.92 17.37
C TYR A 21 -2.90 -3.31 16.83
N LEU A 22 -4.19 -3.63 16.98
CA LEU A 22 -4.80 -4.88 16.51
C LEU A 22 -4.01 -6.15 16.89
N ALA A 23 -3.58 -6.25 18.14
CA ALA A 23 -2.81 -7.39 18.66
C ALA A 23 -1.54 -7.71 17.84
N GLY A 24 -0.80 -6.69 17.41
CA GLY A 24 0.43 -6.86 16.64
C GLY A 24 0.25 -6.82 15.12
N ARG A 25 -0.98 -6.60 14.63
CA ARG A 25 -1.31 -6.61 13.20
C ARG A 25 -1.30 -5.22 12.54
N MET A 26 -1.20 -4.16 13.32
CA MET A 26 -1.22 -2.79 12.80
C MET A 26 -0.11 -1.96 13.45
N GLY A 27 0.69 -1.34 12.58
CA GLY A 27 1.74 -0.40 12.93
C GLY A 27 1.22 1.00 13.26
N ASP A 28 2.11 1.85 13.73
CA ASP A 28 1.84 3.23 14.15
C ASP A 28 2.09 4.28 13.05
N GLY A 29 2.52 3.85 11.87
CA GLY A 29 2.95 4.72 10.77
C GLY A 29 4.39 5.23 10.92
N ASP A 30 5.12 4.82 11.96
CA ASP A 30 6.50 5.25 12.22
C ASP A 30 7.50 4.31 11.52
N TRP A 31 7.73 4.56 10.24
CA TRP A 31 8.63 3.76 9.41
C TRP A 31 9.97 4.45 9.15
N ASN A 32 11.00 3.68 8.78
CA ASN A 32 12.34 4.20 8.55
C ASN A 32 12.48 4.89 7.18
N PHE A 33 11.83 6.05 7.00
CA PHE A 33 11.90 6.85 5.77
C PHE A 33 13.34 7.26 5.43
N SER A 34 14.11 7.75 6.39
CA SER A 34 15.49 8.20 6.15
C SER A 34 16.40 7.06 5.66
N GLY A 35 16.29 5.87 6.27
CA GLY A 35 17.03 4.69 5.84
C GLY A 35 16.61 4.22 4.45
N TYR A 36 15.31 4.22 4.16
CA TYR A 36 14.78 3.90 2.83
C TYR A 36 15.29 4.85 1.77
N TRP A 37 15.18 6.16 2.00
CA TRP A 37 15.55 7.18 1.04
C TRP A 37 17.06 7.17 0.76
N SER A 38 17.87 7.16 1.82
CA SER A 38 19.33 7.13 1.67
C SER A 38 19.84 5.88 0.97
N THR A 39 19.20 4.72 1.19
CA THR A 39 19.60 3.45 0.58
C THR A 39 19.24 3.39 -0.91
N ASN A 40 18.04 3.85 -1.28
CA ASN A 40 17.52 3.72 -2.65
C ASN A 40 17.82 4.91 -3.56
N PHE A 41 17.90 6.12 -2.99
CA PHE A 41 17.99 7.36 -3.77
C PHE A 41 19.14 8.28 -3.34
N GLY A 42 19.88 7.92 -2.28
CA GLY A 42 21.03 8.69 -1.80
C GLY A 42 20.65 10.13 -1.48
N SER A 43 21.24 11.08 -2.22
CA SER A 43 21.01 12.53 -2.07
C SER A 43 19.91 13.09 -2.97
N ALA A 44 19.07 12.26 -3.58
CA ALA A 44 17.95 12.75 -4.39
C ALA A 44 17.04 13.65 -3.55
N ALA A 45 16.54 14.72 -4.16
CA ALA A 45 15.67 15.67 -3.47
C ALA A 45 14.27 15.08 -3.23
N TYR A 46 13.70 15.42 -2.07
CA TYR A 46 12.31 15.15 -1.69
C TYR A 46 11.73 16.41 -1.03
N PRO A 47 10.39 16.50 -0.86
CA PRO A 47 9.76 17.63 -0.20
C PRO A 47 10.33 17.86 1.20
N THR A 48 10.83 19.06 1.49
CA THR A 48 11.45 19.40 2.79
C THR A 48 10.48 19.28 3.96
N SER A 49 9.17 19.34 3.71
CA SER A 49 8.15 19.05 4.73
C SER A 49 8.27 17.65 5.32
N TRP A 50 8.87 16.69 4.60
CA TRP A 50 9.07 15.32 5.05
C TRP A 50 10.12 15.17 6.14
N ASP A 51 10.99 16.17 6.31
CA ASP A 51 11.96 16.22 7.42
C ASP A 51 11.26 16.41 8.79
N THR A 52 10.12 17.12 8.79
CA THR A 52 9.35 17.45 10.00
C THR A 52 8.04 16.67 10.11
N THR A 53 7.49 16.24 8.98
CA THR A 53 6.22 15.50 8.90
C THR A 53 6.45 14.30 8.01
N LYS A 54 6.68 13.15 8.65
CA LYS A 54 7.00 11.90 7.95
C LYS A 54 5.91 11.57 6.92
N PRO A 55 6.29 11.30 5.66
CA PRO A 55 5.33 10.93 4.64
C PRO A 55 4.78 9.53 4.85
N THR A 56 3.60 9.28 4.31
CA THR A 56 3.08 7.91 4.15
C THR A 56 3.88 7.17 3.07
N ARG A 57 3.86 5.84 3.08
CA ARG A 57 4.53 5.05 2.03
C ARG A 57 3.85 5.28 0.68
N TYR A 58 2.54 5.48 0.66
CA TYR A 58 1.82 5.81 -0.56
C TYR A 58 2.25 7.16 -1.16
N GLU A 59 2.46 8.19 -0.34
CA GLU A 59 2.99 9.49 -0.80
C GLU A 59 4.38 9.36 -1.42
N VAL A 60 5.28 8.60 -0.77
CA VAL A 60 6.62 8.32 -1.28
C VAL A 60 6.55 7.57 -2.61
N TYR A 61 5.74 6.52 -2.70
CA TYR A 61 5.53 5.76 -3.93
C TYR A 61 5.01 6.64 -5.08
N ARG A 62 4.04 7.51 -4.81
CA ARG A 62 3.51 8.47 -5.80
C ARG A 62 4.58 9.45 -6.25
N TYR A 63 5.39 9.95 -5.32
CA TYR A 63 6.49 10.88 -5.59
C TYR A 63 7.58 10.25 -6.46
N GLU A 64 7.96 8.99 -6.17
CA GLU A 64 8.94 8.26 -6.97
C GLU A 64 8.52 8.14 -8.43
N ILE A 65 7.24 7.84 -8.67
CA ILE A 65 6.71 7.73 -10.03
C ILE A 65 6.68 9.10 -10.70
N SER A 66 6.14 10.12 -10.03
CA SER A 66 5.95 11.45 -10.64
C SER A 66 7.28 12.18 -10.93
N ASN A 67 8.34 11.85 -10.19
CA ASN A 67 9.68 12.42 -10.38
C ASN A 67 10.64 11.49 -11.14
N GLY A 68 10.14 10.36 -11.68
CA GLY A 68 10.95 9.45 -12.49
C GLY A 68 12.04 8.72 -11.72
N LEU A 69 11.91 8.57 -10.40
CA LEU A 69 12.91 7.96 -9.53
C LEU A 69 12.89 6.42 -9.58
N VAL A 70 11.86 5.80 -10.14
CA VAL A 70 11.73 4.33 -10.27
C VAL A 70 12.91 3.69 -11.03
N GLY A 71 13.55 4.44 -11.93
CA GLY A 71 14.73 4.01 -12.67
C GLY A 71 16.06 4.22 -11.93
N THR A 72 16.04 4.79 -10.73
CA THR A 72 17.25 5.03 -9.92
C THR A 72 17.74 3.71 -9.35
N ALA A 73 19.04 3.45 -9.50
CA ALA A 73 19.68 2.32 -8.86
C ALA A 73 19.91 2.62 -7.38
N SER A 74 19.52 1.67 -6.52
CA SER A 74 19.87 1.70 -5.10
C SER A 74 21.38 1.55 -4.90
N THR A 75 21.84 1.70 -3.65
CA THR A 75 23.24 1.46 -3.28
C THR A 75 23.74 0.05 -3.67
N GLY A 76 22.83 -0.95 -3.65
CA GLY A 76 23.07 -2.32 -4.07
C GLY A 76 22.86 -2.58 -5.56
N GLY A 77 22.46 -1.57 -6.34
CA GLY A 77 22.26 -1.66 -7.79
C GLY A 77 20.88 -2.14 -8.24
N GLU A 78 19.95 -2.39 -7.32
CA GLU A 78 18.57 -2.73 -7.68
C GLU A 78 17.86 -1.51 -8.29
N ILE A 79 17.07 -1.75 -9.34
CA ILE A 79 16.27 -0.74 -10.02
C ILE A 79 14.81 -1.18 -10.00
N GLY A 80 13.88 -0.26 -9.72
CA GLY A 80 12.44 -0.53 -9.67
C GLY A 80 11.79 -0.77 -11.04
N THR A 81 12.58 -0.74 -12.12
CA THR A 81 12.13 -0.98 -13.50
C THR A 81 12.25 -2.48 -13.80
N PRO A 82 11.16 -3.15 -14.22
CA PRO A 82 11.21 -4.56 -14.54
C PRO A 82 12.17 -4.82 -15.72
N ALA A 83 12.81 -5.99 -15.72
CA ALA A 83 13.69 -6.39 -16.82
C ALA A 83 12.94 -6.34 -18.17
N ALA A 84 13.67 -6.08 -19.26
CA ALA A 84 13.09 -5.93 -20.61
C ALA A 84 12.29 -7.16 -21.12
N ALA A 85 12.45 -8.31 -20.47
CA ALA A 85 11.67 -9.52 -20.73
C ALA A 85 10.27 -9.52 -20.11
N CYS A 86 9.96 -8.55 -19.25
CA CYS A 86 8.63 -8.38 -18.65
C CYS A 86 7.73 -7.53 -19.55
N GLN A 87 6.41 -7.69 -19.37
CA GLN A 87 5.45 -6.77 -19.99
C GLN A 87 5.72 -5.33 -19.56
N PRO A 88 5.44 -4.33 -20.44
CA PRO A 88 5.60 -2.93 -20.10
C PRO A 88 4.90 -2.62 -18.77
N PRO A 89 5.53 -1.85 -17.87
CA PRO A 89 4.91 -1.51 -16.60
C PRO A 89 3.61 -0.76 -16.84
N VAL A 90 2.56 -1.15 -16.11
CA VAL A 90 1.30 -0.39 -16.08
C VAL A 90 1.62 1.03 -15.64
N THR A 91 1.23 2.00 -16.47
CA THR A 91 1.56 3.43 -16.31
C THR A 91 0.58 4.17 -15.42
N ILE A 92 -0.52 3.53 -15.02
CA ILE A 92 -1.49 4.09 -14.08
C ILE A 92 -0.89 4.00 -12.66
N VAL A 93 -0.89 5.14 -12.00
CA VAL A 93 -0.26 5.43 -10.69
C VAL A 93 -0.75 4.56 -9.53
N ASP A 94 -1.89 3.87 -9.66
CA ASP A 94 -2.55 3.19 -8.55
C ASP A 94 -2.55 1.65 -8.66
N ARG A 95 -1.60 1.06 -9.41
CA ARG A 95 -1.47 -0.40 -9.59
C ARG A 95 -1.22 -1.21 -8.29
N ARG A 96 -0.93 -0.54 -7.19
CA ARG A 96 -0.73 -1.13 -5.85
C ARG A 96 -1.82 -0.75 -4.86
N LEU A 97 -2.87 -0.04 -5.29
CA LEU A 97 -4.04 0.18 -4.47
C LEU A 97 -4.99 -1.01 -4.58
N LEU A 98 -5.33 -1.58 -3.43
CA LEU A 98 -6.39 -2.54 -3.24
C LEU A 98 -7.60 -1.80 -2.66
N TYR A 99 -8.79 -2.17 -3.10
CA TYR A 99 -10.04 -1.61 -2.58
C TYR A 99 -10.78 -2.71 -1.83
N GLY A 100 -11.24 -2.39 -0.62
CA GLY A 100 -11.85 -3.38 0.26
C GLY A 100 -12.98 -2.79 1.10
N ALA A 101 -13.96 -3.62 1.42
CA ALA A 101 -14.99 -3.28 2.39
C ALA A 101 -14.44 -3.42 3.82
N ILE A 102 -14.76 -2.45 4.66
CA ILE A 102 -14.48 -2.43 6.10
C ILE A 102 -15.77 -2.86 6.80
N LEU A 103 -15.64 -3.87 7.66
CA LEU A 103 -16.75 -4.46 8.40
C LEU A 103 -16.58 -4.20 9.90
N ASN A 104 -17.68 -3.93 10.58
CA ASN A 104 -17.70 -3.83 12.04
C ASN A 104 -17.91 -5.22 12.65
N CYS A 105 -16.82 -5.90 13.04
CA CYS A 105 -16.87 -7.25 13.60
C CYS A 105 -17.78 -7.36 14.83
N ASN A 106 -17.77 -6.36 15.72
CA ASN A 106 -18.61 -6.37 16.92
C ASN A 106 -20.11 -6.29 16.58
N ALA A 107 -20.46 -5.44 15.60
CA ALA A 107 -21.85 -5.34 15.14
C ALA A 107 -22.30 -6.61 14.41
N LEU A 108 -21.41 -7.23 13.64
CA LEU A 108 -21.68 -8.51 12.97
C LEU A 108 -21.92 -9.64 13.99
N GLU A 109 -21.05 -9.77 14.99
CA GLU A 109 -21.19 -10.76 16.06
C GLU A 109 -22.50 -10.53 16.84
N ALA A 110 -22.81 -9.28 17.20
CA ALA A 110 -24.06 -8.93 17.89
C ALA A 110 -25.31 -9.24 17.05
N ALA A 111 -25.22 -9.12 15.71
CA ALA A 111 -26.27 -9.48 14.78
C ALA A 111 -26.36 -11.00 14.51
N GLY A 112 -25.50 -11.82 15.12
CA GLY A 112 -25.45 -13.27 14.92
C GLY A 112 -24.82 -13.70 13.59
N ASN A 113 -24.12 -12.78 12.91
CA ASN A 113 -23.43 -13.07 11.66
C ASN A 113 -22.03 -13.64 11.95
N GLY A 114 -21.81 -14.91 11.63
CA GLY A 114 -20.48 -15.51 11.65
C GLY A 114 -19.66 -15.12 10.41
N LEU A 115 -18.46 -14.59 10.63
CA LEU A 115 -17.49 -14.37 9.55
C LEU A 115 -16.82 -15.69 9.18
N SER A 116 -16.93 -16.08 7.92
CA SER A 116 -16.25 -17.21 7.29
C SER A 116 -15.72 -16.75 5.92
N GLY A 117 -14.78 -17.49 5.33
CA GLY A 117 -14.15 -17.11 4.06
C GLY A 117 -15.12 -16.92 2.87
N HIS A 118 -16.38 -17.34 2.99
CA HIS A 118 -17.43 -17.18 1.97
C HIS A 118 -18.74 -16.60 2.53
N SER A 119 -18.67 -15.83 3.62
CA SER A 119 -19.87 -15.16 4.15
C SER A 119 -20.40 -14.13 3.14
N THR A 120 -21.70 -14.20 2.84
CA THR A 120 -22.40 -13.29 1.92
C THR A 120 -23.37 -12.40 2.71
N ASN A 121 -23.85 -11.31 2.09
CA ASN A 121 -24.81 -10.37 2.69
C ASN A 121 -24.35 -9.75 4.01
N LEU A 122 -23.05 -9.43 4.11
CA LEU A 122 -22.48 -8.76 5.28
C LEU A 122 -22.74 -7.25 5.19
N PRO A 123 -23.27 -6.59 6.24
CA PRO A 123 -23.38 -5.14 6.27
C PRO A 123 -21.99 -4.50 6.22
N VAL A 124 -21.75 -3.71 5.17
CA VAL A 124 -20.53 -2.93 4.99
C VAL A 124 -20.64 -1.62 5.77
N GLU A 125 -19.62 -1.32 6.58
CA GLU A 125 -19.55 -0.06 7.33
C GLU A 125 -18.98 1.07 6.47
N ALA A 126 -17.93 0.76 5.71
CA ALA A 126 -17.23 1.71 4.83
C ALA A 126 -16.46 0.94 3.75
N PHE A 127 -15.98 1.64 2.72
CA PHE A 127 -14.92 1.12 1.84
C PHE A 127 -13.61 1.83 2.14
N GLY A 128 -12.49 1.13 1.97
CA GLY A 128 -11.15 1.68 2.12
C GLY A 128 -10.29 1.39 0.90
N SER A 129 -9.31 2.26 0.67
CA SER A 129 -8.21 2.01 -0.25
C SER A 129 -6.94 1.69 0.54
N PHE A 130 -6.20 0.71 0.06
CA PHE A 130 -5.10 0.09 0.78
C PHE A 130 -3.90 -0.03 -0.15
N PHE A 131 -2.78 0.60 0.20
CA PHE A 131 -1.56 0.53 -0.58
C PHE A 131 -0.74 -0.70 -0.20
N LEU A 132 -0.46 -1.58 -1.16
CA LEU A 132 0.38 -2.76 -0.98
C LEU A 132 1.85 -2.34 -0.82
N THR A 133 2.39 -2.51 0.39
CA THR A 133 3.73 -2.01 0.74
C THR A 133 4.85 -2.96 0.32
N GLU A 134 4.56 -4.26 0.22
CA GLU A 134 5.51 -5.31 -0.14
C GLU A 134 4.82 -6.45 -0.90
N PRO A 135 5.55 -7.25 -1.70
CA PRO A 135 4.98 -8.44 -2.33
C PRO A 135 4.48 -9.44 -1.30
N VAL A 136 3.44 -10.18 -1.66
CA VAL A 136 2.96 -11.30 -0.84
C VAL A 136 4.06 -12.38 -0.78
N PRO A 137 4.52 -12.77 0.42
CA PRO A 137 5.74 -13.58 0.58
C PRO A 137 5.59 -15.01 0.07
N SER A 138 4.36 -15.52 -0.05
CA SER A 138 4.08 -16.84 -0.61
C SER A 138 2.65 -16.93 -1.15
N ALA A 139 2.36 -17.95 -1.97
CA ALA A 139 1.01 -18.28 -2.39
C ALA A 139 0.26 -19.19 -1.39
N SER A 140 0.79 -19.35 -0.17
CA SER A 140 0.12 -20.10 0.90
C SER A 140 -1.21 -19.43 1.27
N GLU A 141 -2.20 -20.22 1.67
CA GLU A 141 -3.50 -19.73 2.14
C GLU A 141 -3.38 -18.85 3.40
N ASP A 142 -2.29 -19.00 4.16
CA ASP A 142 -2.01 -18.20 5.36
C ASP A 142 -1.07 -17.00 5.09
N ALA A 143 -0.80 -16.69 3.82
CA ALA A 143 0.07 -15.57 3.48
C ALA A 143 -0.57 -14.23 3.89
N SER A 144 0.19 -13.44 4.65
CA SER A 144 -0.24 -12.10 5.03
C SER A 144 0.03 -11.11 3.90
N VAL A 145 -0.98 -10.29 3.60
CA VAL A 145 -0.85 -9.14 2.70
C VAL A 145 -0.60 -7.90 3.56
N MET A 146 0.54 -7.23 3.35
CA MET A 146 0.88 -6.03 4.10
C MET A 146 0.43 -4.79 3.35
N VAL A 147 -0.42 -4.00 4.01
CA VAL A 147 -1.02 -2.81 3.40
C VAL A 147 -0.97 -1.60 4.35
N GLU A 148 -0.89 -0.42 3.75
CA GLU A 148 -1.11 0.86 4.41
C GLU A 148 -2.52 1.36 4.05
N LEU A 149 -3.35 1.70 5.04
CA LEU A 149 -4.64 2.34 4.79
C LEU A 149 -4.40 3.75 4.24
N VAL A 150 -4.88 4.02 3.02
CA VAL A 150 -4.70 5.31 2.34
C VAL A 150 -5.92 6.20 2.51
N ASP A 151 -7.11 5.62 2.41
CA ASP A 151 -8.36 6.36 2.46
C ASP A 151 -9.53 5.49 2.93
N VAL A 152 -10.56 6.12 3.47
CA VAL A 152 -11.84 5.49 3.86
C VAL A 152 -12.99 6.35 3.35
N THR A 153 -14.06 5.72 2.86
CA THR A 153 -15.22 6.43 2.33
C THR A 153 -15.77 7.42 3.34
N GLY A 154 -15.81 8.70 2.95
CA GLY A 154 -16.21 9.83 3.77
C GLY A 154 -15.74 11.14 3.12
N GLY A 155 -16.35 12.28 3.47
CA GLY A 155 -16.12 13.57 2.79
C GLY A 155 -14.74 14.23 2.98
N ALA A 156 -13.78 13.55 3.61
CA ALA A 156 -12.45 14.06 3.96
C ALA A 156 -11.29 13.19 3.44
N GLY A 157 -11.56 12.31 2.47
CA GLY A 157 -10.58 11.36 1.94
C GLY A 157 -9.54 11.95 0.97
N GLN A 158 -8.53 11.16 0.65
CA GLN A 158 -7.48 11.46 -0.36
C GLN A 158 -7.98 11.33 -1.81
N GLY A 159 -9.28 11.12 -2.02
CA GLY A 159 -9.93 11.03 -3.33
C GLY A 159 -9.64 9.71 -4.07
N THR A 160 -8.91 8.78 -3.45
CA THR A 160 -8.61 7.46 -4.06
C THR A 160 -9.86 6.61 -4.23
N LEU A 161 -10.93 6.90 -3.47
CA LEU A 161 -12.21 6.21 -3.54
C LEU A 161 -13.23 6.91 -4.46
N ASP A 162 -12.90 8.09 -5.01
CA ASP A 162 -13.85 8.90 -5.80
C ASP A 162 -14.29 8.21 -7.10
N ASN A 163 -13.39 7.45 -7.73
CA ASN A 163 -13.69 6.69 -8.94
C ASN A 163 -14.31 5.32 -8.62
N PHE A 164 -13.94 4.69 -7.49
CA PHE A 164 -14.48 3.39 -7.08
C PHE A 164 -15.98 3.48 -6.76
N LEU A 165 -16.41 4.52 -6.02
CA LEU A 165 -17.82 4.74 -5.70
C LEU A 165 -18.68 5.19 -6.90
N ARG A 166 -18.07 5.58 -8.02
CA ARG A 166 -18.79 6.09 -9.20
C ARG A 166 -18.89 5.11 -10.37
N ASP A 167 -18.25 3.94 -10.30
CA ASP A 167 -18.23 2.97 -11.39
C ASP A 167 -19.41 1.97 -11.39
N GLU A 168 -20.51 2.26 -10.65
CA GLU A 168 -21.66 1.34 -10.53
C GLU A 168 -22.96 1.81 -11.23
N ALA A 169 -22.92 2.84 -12.05
CA ALA A 169 -24.08 3.22 -12.88
C ALA A 169 -23.72 3.33 -14.37
N GLN A 170 -23.33 2.23 -14.99
CA GLN A 170 -23.41 2.11 -16.45
C GLN A 170 -24.84 1.78 -16.87
N LEU A 171 -25.56 2.79 -17.34
CA LEU A 171 -26.87 2.63 -17.98
C LEU A 171 -26.67 1.99 -19.36
N TYR A 172 -26.83 0.67 -19.45
CA TYR A 172 -27.00 0.01 -20.75
C TYR A 172 -28.34 0.45 -21.34
N ARG A 173 -28.30 1.05 -22.53
CA ARG A 173 -29.45 1.15 -23.43
C ARG A 173 -29.29 0.15 -24.55
#